data_AF-A0A3D2C593-F1
#
_entry.id   AF-A0A3D2C593-F1
#
_cell.length_a   1.000
_cell.length_b   1.000
_cell.length_c   1.000
_cell.angle_alpha   90.00
_cell.angle_beta   90.00
_cell.angle_gamma   90.00
#
_symmetry.space_group_name_H-M   'P 1'
#
loop_
_entity.id
_entity.type
_entity.pdbx_description
1 polymer ?
#
loop_
_entity_poly.entity_id
_entity_poly.type
_entity_poly.pdbx_seq_one_letter_code
_entity_poly.pdbx_strand_id
1 'polypeptide(L)' 'YVPLVPYSRLPIFLAIGAVKREPVVVEDPNGTERIEIASVLSLHATFDHRVLDGSHVAQVANILRRVFNDPEATFGRLEP' A
#
# COMPACT_ATOMS: atom_id res chain seq x y z
N TYR A 1 -4.06 0.42 -22.02
CA TYR A 1 -4.46 1.26 -20.87
C TYR A 1 -5.97 1.46 -20.95
N VAL A 2 -6.75 0.71 -20.15
CA VAL A 2 -8.19 0.98 -19.99
C VAL A 2 -8.31 1.71 -18.66
N PRO A 3 -8.58 3.02 -18.65
CA PRO A 3 -8.78 3.72 -17.40
C PRO A 3 -10.09 3.22 -16.79
N LEU A 4 -10.02 2.53 -15.66
CA LEU A 4 -11.20 2.03 -14.94
C LEU A 4 -11.97 3.14 -14.23
N VAL A 5 -11.30 4.26 -13.94
CA VAL A 5 -11.83 5.41 -13.20
C VAL A 5 -13.03 6.11 -13.86
N PRO A 6 -13.02 6.42 -15.17
CA PRO A 6 -14.20 6.97 -15.85
C PRO A 6 -15.45 6.08 -15.75
N TYR A 7 -15.27 4.76 -15.66
CA TYR A 7 -16.38 3.81 -15.54
C TYR A 7 -16.82 3.58 -14.09
N SER A 8 -15.90 3.65 -13.13
CA SER A 8 -16.21 3.45 -11.71
C SER A 8 -16.86 4.67 -11.04
N ARG A 9 -16.72 5.87 -11.63
CA ARG A 9 -17.12 7.16 -11.04
C ARG A 9 -16.44 7.43 -9.68
N LEU A 10 -15.31 6.78 -9.41
CA LEU A 10 -14.49 6.98 -8.21
C LEU A 10 -13.18 7.66 -8.60
N PRO A 11 -12.69 8.64 -7.83
CA PRO A 11 -11.43 9.32 -8.13
C PRO A 11 -10.21 8.40 -8.00
N ILE A 12 -10.35 7.29 -7.27
CA ILE A 12 -9.33 6.28 -7.01
C ILE A 12 -9.96 4.89 -7.16
N PHE A 13 -9.26 3.99 -7.83
CA PHE A 13 -9.57 2.56 -7.84
C PHE A 13 -8.33 1.77 -7.40
N LEU A 14 -8.49 0.97 -6.34
CA LEU A 14 -7.46 0.10 -5.80
C LEU A 14 -7.79 -1.36 -6.15
N ALA A 15 -6.83 -2.05 -6.76
CA ALA A 15 -6.87 -3.49 -6.96
C ALA A 15 -5.83 -4.16 -6.06
N ILE A 16 -6.29 -5.16 -5.32
CA ILE A 16 -5.49 -5.90 -4.36
C ILE A 16 -5.08 -7.23 -5.00
N GLY A 17 -3.78 -7.51 -5.04
CA GLY A 17 -3.24 -8.78 -5.51
C GLY A 17 -3.34 -9.87 -4.43
N ALA A 18 -2.95 -11.10 -4.81
CA ALA A 18 -2.81 -12.17 -3.82
C ALA A 18 -1.65 -11.87 -2.86
N VAL A 19 -1.83 -12.19 -1.57
CA VAL A 19 -0.74 -12.20 -0.59
C VAL A 19 0.18 -13.38 -0.91
N LYS A 20 1.49 -13.13 -0.99
CA LYS A 20 2.51 -14.14 -1.31
C LYS A 20 3.63 -14.15 -0.29
N ARG A 21 4.29 -15.30 -0.14
CA ARG A 21 5.53 -15.44 0.65
C ARG A 21 6.71 -15.14 -0.26
N GLU A 22 7.41 -14.05 -0.01
CA GLU A 22 8.50 -13.57 -0.88
C GLU A 22 9.73 -13.18 -0.03
N PRO A 23 10.96 -13.35 -0.56
CA PRO A 23 12.16 -12.86 0.10
C PRO A 23 12.19 -11.33 0.03
N VAL A 24 12.37 -10.68 1.18
CA VAL A 24 12.51 -9.22 1.31
C VAL A 24 13.78 -8.88 2.08
N VAL A 25 14.37 -7.73 1.76
CA VAL A 25 15.47 -7.18 2.55
C VAL A 25 14.89 -6.44 3.74
N VAL A 26 15.38 -6.76 4.94
CA VAL A 26 15.06 -6.06 6.18
C VAL A 26 16.33 -5.50 6.79
N GLU A 27 16.24 -4.30 7.34
CA GLU A 27 17.31 -3.63 8.06
C GLU A 27 17.07 -3.78 9.57
N ASP A 28 18.10 -4.16 10.32
CA ASP A 28 18.04 -4.20 11.77
C ASP A 28 18.30 -2.82 12.41
N PRO A 29 18.08 -2.64 13.73
CA PRO A 29 18.32 -1.35 14.40
C PRO A 29 19.77 -0.85 14.33
N ASN A 30 20.73 -1.72 13.96
CA ASN A 30 22.15 -1.38 13.82
C ASN A 30 22.52 -1.06 12.35
N GLY A 31 21.55 -1.04 11.43
CA GLY A 31 21.76 -0.79 10.01
C GLY A 31 22.27 -1.99 9.22
N THR A 32 22.21 -3.21 9.78
CA THR A 32 22.63 -4.41 9.06
C THR A 32 21.45 -4.99 8.28
N GLU A 33 21.64 -5.17 6.96
CA GLU A 33 20.65 -5.76 6.07
C GLU A 33 20.70 -7.29 6.09
N ARG A 34 19.53 -7.95 6.06
CA ARG A 34 19.39 -9.40 5.85
C ARG A 34 18.16 -9.73 5.01
N ILE A 35 18.13 -10.94 4.44
CA ILE A 35 16.97 -11.45 3.70
C ILE A 35 16.07 -12.25 4.64
N GLU A 36 14.77 -11.96 4.64
CA GLU A 36 13.74 -12.72 5.34
C GLU A 36 12.56 -13.07 4.43
N ILE A 37 11.84 -14.15 4.73
CA ILE A 37 10.59 -14.48 4.03
C ILE A 37 9.44 -13.75 4.70
N ALA A 38 8.85 -12.76 4.01
CA ALA A 38 7.72 -11.99 4.47
C ALA A 38 6.44 -12.27 3.65
N SER A 39 5.29 -11.92 4.23
CA SER A 39 4.02 -11.90 3.51
C SER A 39 3.88 -10.56 2.79
N VAL A 40 3.91 -10.58 1.46
CA VAL A 40 3.87 -9.39 0.60
C VAL A 40 2.51 -9.28 -0.06
N LEU A 41 1.91 -8.09 0.03
CA LEU A 41 0.65 -7.74 -0.63
C LEU A 41 0.91 -6.74 -1.76
N SER A 42 0.62 -7.13 -3.00
CA SER A 42 0.68 -6.21 -4.14
C SER A 42 -0.56 -5.31 -4.16
N LEU A 43 -0.35 -4.00 -4.20
CA LEU A 43 -1.41 -3.00 -4.35
C LEU A 43 -1.22 -2.26 -5.67
N HIS A 44 -2.27 -2.22 -6.50
CA HIS A 44 -2.30 -1.47 -7.75
C HIS A 44 -3.36 -0.38 -7.64
N ALA A 45 -3.02 0.82 -8.08
CA ALA A 45 -3.92 1.97 -7.97
C ALA A 45 -4.01 2.69 -9.31
N THR A 46 -5.22 3.09 -9.68
CA THR A 46 -5.46 4.03 -10.79
C THR A 46 -6.23 5.23 -10.26
N PHE A 47 -5.86 6.42 -10.75
CA PHE A 47 -6.37 7.69 -10.24
C PHE A 47 -6.86 8.56 -11.40
N ASP A 48 -7.91 9.36 -11.18
CA ASP A 48 -8.29 10.42 -12.12
C ASP A 48 -7.37 11.63 -11.92
N HIS A 49 -6.44 11.86 -12.85
CA HIS A 49 -5.54 13.01 -12.76
C HIS A 49 -6.22 14.38 -12.90
N ARG A 50 -7.48 14.42 -13.33
CA ARG A 50 -8.28 15.66 -13.38
C ARG A 50 -8.81 16.06 -12.01
N VAL A 51 -8.91 15.09 -11.09
CA VAL A 51 -9.42 15.28 -9.73
C VAL A 51 -8.29 15.23 -8.71
N LEU A 52 -7.28 14.38 -8.94
CA LEU A 52 -6.17 14.15 -8.02
C LEU A 52 -4.83 14.43 -8.70
N ASP A 53 -4.01 15.24 -8.04
CA ASP A 53 -2.63 15.46 -8.44
C ASP A 53 -1.65 14.47 -7.77
N GLY A 54 -0.38 14.57 -8.14
CA GLY A 54 0.67 13.72 -7.57
C GLY A 54 0.87 13.88 -6.06
N SER A 55 0.57 15.05 -5.48
CA SER A 55 0.69 15.27 -4.03
C SER A 55 -0.37 14.50 -3.27
N HIS A 56 -1.61 14.46 -3.77
CA HIS A 56 -2.69 13.68 -3.20
C HIS A 56 -2.36 12.18 -3.25
N VAL A 57 -1.84 11.70 -4.39
CA VAL A 57 -1.42 10.31 -4.54
C VAL A 57 -0.28 9.96 -3.58
N ALA A 58 0.69 10.86 -3.39
CA ALA A 58 1.78 10.66 -2.44
C ALA A 58 1.28 10.58 -0.99
N GLN A 59 0.32 11.43 -0.61
CA GLN A 59 -0.31 11.37 0.72
C GLN A 59 -1.01 10.03 0.94
N VAL A 60 -1.80 9.56 -0.03
CA VAL A 60 -2.47 8.25 0.03
C VAL A 60 -1.45 7.13 0.19
N ALA A 61 -0.37 7.13 -0.59
CA ALA A 61 0.69 6.12 -0.49
C ALA A 61 1.36 6.12 0.89
N ASN A 62 1.61 7.29 1.47
CA ASN A 62 2.19 7.41 2.82
C ASN A 62 1.25 6.92 3.91
N ILE A 63 -0.05 7.22 3.79
CA ILE A 63 -1.07 6.70 4.71
C ILE A 63 -1.11 5.18 4.64
N LEU A 64 -1.13 4.59 3.43
CA LEU A 64 -1.11 3.14 3.25
C LEU A 64 0.15 2.53 3.88
N ARG A 65 1.34 3.07 3.61
CA ARG A 65 2.59 2.58 4.23
C ARG A 65 2.53 2.62 5.76
N ARG A 66 2.08 3.75 6.33
CA ARG A 66 1.95 3.89 7.79
C ARG A 66 1.00 2.84 8.37
N VAL A 67 -0.16 2.67 7.76
CA VAL A 67 -1.18 1.70 8.18
C VAL A 67 -0.65 0.27 8.11
N PHE A 68 0.04 -0.11 7.03
CA PHE A 68 0.53 -1.48 6.87
C PHE A 68 1.78 -1.78 7.72
N ASN A 69 2.58 -0.78 8.06
CA ASN A 69 3.74 -0.95 8.94
C ASN A 69 3.34 -1.16 10.41
N ASP A 70 2.29 -0.47 10.87
CA ASP A 70 1.77 -0.62 12.23
C ASP A 70 0.24 -0.42 12.26
N PRO A 71 -0.53 -1.48 11.94
CA PRO A 71 -1.98 -1.40 11.91
C PRO A 71 -2.58 -1.23 13.30
N GLU A 72 -1.97 -1.80 14.35
CA GLU A 72 -2.46 -1.71 15.73
C GLU A 72 -2.33 -0.29 16.27
N ALA A 73 -1.22 0.41 16.02
CA ALA A 73 -1.09 1.81 16.39
C ALA A 73 -2.09 2.71 15.64
N THR A 74 -2.50 2.32 14.44
CA THR A 74 -3.42 3.13 13.61
C THR A 74 -4.89 2.89 13.94
N PHE A 75 -5.29 1.63 14.15
CA PHE A 75 -6.71 1.24 14.30
C PHE A 75 -7.06 0.69 15.68
N GLY A 76 -6.09 0.55 16.57
CA GLY A 76 -6.22 -0.22 17.80
C GLY A 76 -6.05 -1.73 17.54
N ARG A 77 -5.94 -2.50 18.63
CA ARG A 77 -5.88 -3.95 18.54
C ARG A 77 -7.23 -4.48 18.07
N LEU A 78 -7.21 -5.36 17.07
CA LEU A 78 -8.41 -6.08 16.66
C LEU A 78 -8.73 -7.13 17.73
N GLU A 79 -9.93 -7.05 18.31
CA GLU A 79 -10.43 -8.10 19.19
C GLU A 79 -10.65 -9.39 18.36
N PRO A 80 -10.33 -10.58 18.92
CA PRO A 80 -10.40 -11.86 18.19
C PRO A 80 -11.81 -12.28 17.78
#